data_AF-A0A4Q7MK52-F1
#
_entry.id   AF-A0A4Q7MK52-F1
#
_cell.length_a   1.000
_cell.length_b   1.000
_cell.length_c   1.000
_cell.angle_alpha   90.00
_cell.angle_beta   90.00
_cell.angle_gamma   90.00
#
_symmetry.space_group_name_H-M   'P 1'
#
loop_
_entity.id
_entity.type
_entity.pdbx_description
1 polymer ?
#
loop_
_entity_poly.entity_id
_entity_poly.type
_entity_poly.pdbx_seq_one_letter_code
_entity_poly.pdbx_strand_id
1 'polypeptide(L)' 'MDDRTLRTAIAAADGDDPYRALRELRHARVELNLALDRAEAVAVRRARAAGSSWQLIALALEVSKQAVHKKYGRR' A
#
# COMPACT_ATOMS: atom_id res chain seq x y z
N MET A 1 0.10 10.45 -9.61
CA MET A 1 -0.20 9.01 -9.42
C MET A 1 -1.01 8.66 -10.63
N ASP A 2 -0.38 8.01 -11.60
CA ASP A 2 -0.96 7.99 -12.93
C ASP A 2 -1.87 6.77 -13.00
N ASP A 3 -3.16 7.02 -12.78
CA ASP A 3 -4.29 6.14 -13.12
C ASP A 3 -4.11 5.50 -14.51
N ARG A 4 -3.39 6.21 -15.39
CA ARG A 4 -2.88 5.73 -16.68
C ARG A 4 -2.02 4.47 -16.56
N THR A 5 -1.04 4.40 -15.66
CA THR A 5 -0.14 3.24 -15.49
C THR A 5 -0.89 1.98 -15.12
N LEU A 6 -1.88 2.10 -14.21
CA LEU A 6 -2.73 0.98 -13.83
C LEU A 6 -3.59 0.51 -15.01
N ARG A 7 -4.22 1.45 -15.74
CA ARG A 7 -5.01 1.12 -16.94
C ARG A 7 -4.16 0.49 -18.04
N THR A 8 -2.94 0.96 -18.24
CA THR A 8 -1.99 0.39 -19.21
C THR A 8 -1.58 -1.03 -18.81
N ALA A 9 -1.31 -1.29 -17.54
CA ALA A 9 -0.98 -2.63 -17.06
C ALA A 9 -2.16 -3.61 -17.21
N ILE A 10 -3.40 -3.15 -16.99
CA ILE A 10 -4.61 -3.94 -17.21
C ILE A 10 -4.81 -4.23 -18.70
N ALA A 11 -4.68 -3.21 -19.57
CA ALA A 11 -4.81 -3.40 -21.02
C ALA A 11 -3.72 -4.32 -21.61
N ALA A 12 -2.50 -4.29 -21.06
CA ALA A 12 -1.42 -5.21 -21.44
C ALA A 12 -1.73 -6.67 -21.04
N ALA A 13 -2.64 -6.89 -20.10
CA ALA A 13 -3.07 -8.22 -19.69
C ALA A 13 -4.02 -8.90 -20.67
N ASP A 14 -4.58 -8.15 -21.62
CA ASP A 14 -5.43 -8.66 -22.69
C ASP A 14 -4.61 -9.09 -23.94
N GLY A 15 -3.28 -9.00 -23.91
CA GLY A 15 -2.37 -9.37 -25.01
C GLY A 15 -1.85 -10.82 -24.97
N ASP A 16 -1.26 -11.28 -26.09
CA ASP A 16 -0.89 -12.68 -26.33
C ASP A 16 0.24 -13.27 -25.44
N ASP A 17 1.07 -12.45 -24.79
CA ASP A 17 2.10 -12.94 -23.85
C ASP A 17 1.64 -12.78 -22.39
N PRO A 18 1.11 -13.84 -21.75
CA PRO A 18 0.65 -13.79 -20.38
C PRO A 18 1.77 -13.48 -19.38
N TYR A 19 3.03 -13.79 -19.70
CA TYR A 19 4.14 -13.51 -18.80
C TYR A 19 4.55 -12.04 -18.84
N ARG A 20 4.45 -11.38 -20.00
CA ARG A 20 4.63 -9.92 -20.10
C ARG A 20 3.57 -9.19 -19.29
N ALA A 21 2.31 -9.56 -19.46
CA ALA A 21 1.19 -9.04 -18.69
C ALA A 21 1.41 -9.13 -17.17
N LEU A 22 1.80 -10.31 -16.66
CA LEU A 22 2.07 -10.52 -15.25
C LEU A 22 3.22 -9.66 -14.72
N ARG A 23 4.27 -9.42 -15.51
CA ARG A 23 5.37 -8.53 -15.14
C ARG A 23 4.90 -7.09 -14.99
N GLU A 24 4.16 -6.56 -15.98
CA GLU A 24 3.63 -5.19 -15.93
C GLU A 24 2.68 -5.00 -14.75
N LEU A 25 1.76 -5.94 -14.51
CA LEU A 25 0.87 -5.92 -13.35
C LEU A 25 1.64 -5.96 -12.02
N ARG A 26 2.73 -6.74 -11.95
CA ARG A 26 3.60 -6.77 -10.77
C ARG A 26 4.29 -5.43 -10.55
N HIS A 27 4.82 -4.80 -11.61
CA HIS A 27 5.45 -3.49 -11.52
C HIS A 27 4.47 -2.42 -11.02
N ALA A 28 3.30 -2.32 -11.65
CA ALA A 28 2.25 -1.40 -11.22
C ALA A 28 1.83 -1.63 -9.76
N ARG A 29 1.70 -2.89 -9.34
CA ARG A 29 1.37 -3.25 -7.95
C ARG A 29 2.44 -2.81 -6.96
N VAL A 30 3.73 -3.00 -7.28
CA VAL A 30 4.84 -2.61 -6.41
C VAL A 30 4.86 -1.09 -6.23
N GLU A 31 4.69 -0.33 -7.31
CA GLU A 31 4.66 1.13 -7.25
C GLU A 31 3.48 1.65 -6.42
N LEU A 32 2.28 1.08 -6.62
CA LEU A 32 1.09 1.42 -5.86
C LEU A 32 1.28 1.12 -4.37
N ASN A 33 1.78 -0.07 -4.04
CA ASN A 33 2.02 -0.46 -2.65
C ASN A 33 3.03 0.47 -1.98
N LEU A 34 4.10 0.87 -2.67
CA LEU A 34 5.08 1.81 -2.12
C LEU A 34 4.48 3.21 -1.88
N ALA A 35 3.58 3.67 -2.75
CA ALA A 35 2.86 4.92 -2.53
C ALA A 35 1.89 4.81 -1.34
N LEU A 36 1.15 3.71 -1.25
CA LEU A 36 0.21 3.43 -0.17
C LEU A 36 0.94 3.33 1.18
N ASP A 37 2.04 2.57 1.26
CA ASP A 37 2.84 2.44 2.48
C ASP A 37 3.34 3.79 2.99
N ARG A 38 3.75 4.69 2.08
CA ARG A 38 4.17 6.06 2.45
C ARG A 38 3.00 6.87 2.99
N ALA A 39 1.84 6.82 2.34
CA ALA A 39 0.65 7.53 2.78
C ALA A 39 0.13 7.00 4.12
N GLU A 40 0.07 5.68 4.29
CA GLU A 40 -0.30 5.00 5.53
C GLU A 40 0.65 5.38 6.67
N ALA A 41 1.97 5.39 6.43
CA ALA A 41 2.94 5.83 7.43
C ALA A 41 2.74 7.29 7.86
N VAL A 42 2.36 8.18 6.93
CA VAL A 42 2.02 9.58 7.26
C VAL A 42 0.74 9.64 8.11
N ALA A 43 -0.30 8.90 7.72
CA ALA A 43 -1.56 8.85 8.45
C ALA A 43 -1.38 8.30 9.88
N VAL A 44 -0.62 7.20 10.03
CA VAL A 44 -0.29 6.61 11.33
C VAL A 44 0.47 7.61 12.21
N ARG A 45 1.47 8.33 11.67
CA ARG A 45 2.18 9.36 12.43
C ARG A 45 1.27 10.49 12.89
N ARG A 46 0.36 10.96 12.02
CA ARG A 46 -0.63 11.99 12.38
C ARG A 46 -1.58 11.50 13.48
N ALA A 47 -2.09 10.28 13.38
CA ALA A 47 -2.93 9.68 14.41
C ALA A 47 -2.19 9.56 15.75
N ARG A 48 -0.92 9.12 15.73
CA ARG A 48 -0.08 9.07 16.94
C ARG A 48 0.15 10.45 17.55
N ALA A 49 0.43 11.47 16.73
CA ALA A 49 0.59 12.85 17.17
C ALA A 49 -0.70 13.45 17.75
N ALA A 50 -1.86 13.03 17.25
CA ALA A 50 -3.18 13.38 17.78
C ALA A 50 -3.57 12.59 19.05
N GLY A 51 -2.67 11.78 19.61
CA GLY A 51 -2.90 11.02 20.84
C GLY A 51 -3.62 9.68 20.64
N SER A 52 -3.92 9.26 19.40
CA SER A 52 -4.57 7.97 19.16
C SER A 52 -3.70 6.81 19.65
N SER A 53 -4.30 5.85 20.34
CA SER A 53 -3.60 4.66 20.81
C SER A 53 -3.24 3.74 19.64
N TRP A 54 -2.18 2.93 19.80
CA TRP A 54 -1.82 1.91 18.82
C TRP A 54 -2.94 0.91 18.53
N GLN A 55 -3.83 0.68 19.49
CA GLN A 55 -4.96 -0.23 19.34
C GLN A 55 -6.05 0.37 18.44
N LEU A 56 -6.32 1.67 18.55
CA LEU A 56 -7.26 2.35 17.67
C LEU A 56 -6.74 2.41 16.23
N ILE A 57 -5.44 2.67 16.05
CA ILE A 57 -4.82 2.66 14.73
C ILE A 57 -4.87 1.26 14.11
N ALA A 58 -4.59 0.22 14.91
CA ALA A 58 -4.68 -1.16 14.46
C ALA A 58 -6.10 -1.57 14.07
N LEU A 59 -7.11 -1.13 14.83
CA LEU A 59 -8.52 -1.34 14.49
C LEU A 59 -8.87 -0.67 13.15
N ALA A 60 -8.42 0.57 12.92
CA ALA A 60 -8.69 1.29 11.68
C ALA A 60 -7.98 0.69 10.44
N LEU A 61 -6.86 -0.01 10.65
CA LEU A 61 -6.11 -0.70 9.59
C LEU A 61 -6.50 -2.19 9.47
N GLU A 62 -7.45 -2.67 10.27
CA GLU A 62 -7.91 -4.08 10.32
C GLU A 62 -6.76 -5.10 10.50
N VAL A 63 -5.75 -4.72 11.27
CA VAL A 63 -4.59 -5.56 11.58
C VAL A 63 -4.37 -5.66 13.08
N SER A 64 -3.53 -6.60 13.51
CA SER A 64 -3.21 -6.71 14.93
C SER A 64 -2.39 -5.51 15.42
N LYS A 65 -2.56 -5.15 16.69
CA LYS A 65 -1.74 -4.13 17.37
C LYS A 65 -0.24 -4.42 17.22
N GLN A 66 0.15 -5.69 17.29
CA GLN A 66 1.54 -6.11 17.12
C GLN A 66 2.05 -5.87 15.70
N ALA A 67 1.22 -6.11 14.67
CA ALA A 67 1.57 -5.84 13.29
C ALA A 67 1.82 -4.35 13.04
N VAL A 68 0.92 -3.47 13.51
CA VAL A 68 1.10 -2.01 13.40
C VAL A 68 2.33 -1.57 14.17
N HIS A 69 2.53 -2.05 15.39
CA HIS A 69 3.69 -1.68 16.20
C HIS A 69 5.01 -2.15 15.57
N LYS A 70 5.03 -3.35 14.98
CA LYS A 70 6.19 -3.85 14.25
C LYS A 70 6.48 -3.03 12.98
N LYS A 71 5.43 -2.63 12.24
CA LYS A 71 5.55 -1.87 10.98
C LYS A 71 5.90 -0.40 11.20
N TYR A 72 5.33 0.23 12.23
CA TYR A 72 5.38 1.70 12.42
C TYR A 72 5.97 2.15 13.76
N GLY A 73 6.08 1.29 14.76
CA GLY A 73 6.51 1.63 16.12
C GLY A 73 8.02 1.67 16.34
N ARG A 74 8.83 1.25 15.36
CA ARG A 74 10.31 1.21 15.44
C ARG A 74 11.02 2.44 14.88
N ARG A 75 10.30 3.54 14.67
CA ARG A 75 10.85 4.78 14.13
C ARG A 75 10.88 5.88 15.18
#